data_AF-A0AAE0VGA5-F1
#
_entry.id   AF-A0AAE0VGA5-F1
#
_cell.length_a   1.000
_cell.length_b   1.000
_cell.length_c   1.000
_cell.angle_alpha   90.00
_cell.angle_beta   90.00
_cell.angle_gamma   90.00
#
_symmetry.space_group_name_H-M   'P 1'
#
loop_
_entity.id
_entity.type
_entity.pdbx_description
1 polymer ?
#
loop_
_entity_poly.entity_id
_entity_poly.type
_entity_poly.pdbx_seq_one_letter_code
_entity_poly.pdbx_strand_id
1 'polypeptide(L)'
;MIPSHQSFDRTYESVSSKYYRPKMFSQIRDYVQNCGSCQQAKQPSHSAKAPLYPLPSVSTCELWHKDILGPVTTTREKLARREPPTV
;
A
#
# COMPACT_ATOMS: atom_id res chain seq x y z
N MET A 1 24.11 -18.57 -5.32
CA MET A 1 22.95 -18.37 -4.43
C MET A 1 23.13 -17.00 -3.76
N ILE A 2 22.50 -15.95 -4.30
CA ILE A 2 22.53 -14.61 -3.68
C ILE A 2 21.39 -14.61 -2.66
N PRO A 3 21.64 -14.38 -1.36
CA PRO A 3 20.58 -14.42 -0.37
C PRO A 3 19.59 -13.30 -0.69
N SER A 4 18.33 -13.69 -0.86
CA SER A 4 17.27 -12.77 -1.22
C SER A 4 16.97 -11.85 -0.02
N HIS A 5 16.76 -10.56 -0.30
CA HIS A 5 16.26 -9.53 0.61
C HIS A 5 17.26 -8.81 1.55
N GLN A 6 18.55 -8.73 1.20
CA GLN A 6 19.46 -7.82 1.90
C GLN A 6 19.17 -6.33 1.60
N SER A 7 19.52 -5.45 2.54
CA SER A 7 19.52 -4.00 2.36
C SER A 7 20.39 -3.58 1.17
N PHE A 8 20.15 -2.37 0.65
CA PHE A 8 20.98 -1.78 -0.40
C PHE A 8 22.47 -1.84 -0.04
N ASP A 9 22.85 -1.45 1.18
CA ASP A 9 24.25 -1.38 1.61
C ASP A 9 24.94 -2.75 1.56
N ARG A 10 24.27 -3.79 2.08
CA ARG A 10 24.77 -5.17 2.04
C ARG A 10 24.86 -5.72 0.62
N THR A 11 23.93 -5.32 -0.24
CA THR A 11 23.94 -5.70 -1.66
C THR A 11 25.12 -5.03 -2.36
N TYR A 12 25.36 -3.75 -2.07
CA TYR A 12 26.50 -3.01 -2.60
C TYR A 12 27.83 -3.64 -2.15
N GLU A 13 28.03 -3.91 -0.86
CA GLU A 13 29.24 -4.55 -0.33
C GLU A 13 29.48 -5.95 -0.94
N SER A 14 28.44 -6.76 -1.09
CA SER A 14 28.59 -8.10 -1.65
C SER A 14 28.94 -8.09 -3.14
N VAL A 15 28.51 -7.07 -3.89
CA VAL A 15 28.81 -6.98 -5.32
C VAL A 15 30.15 -6.27 -5.53
N SER A 16 30.45 -5.21 -4.76
CA SER A 16 31.71 -4.46 -4.85
C SER A 16 32.92 -5.27 -4.44
N SER A 17 32.76 -6.25 -3.54
CA SER A 17 33.84 -7.16 -3.13
C SER A 17 34.25 -8.16 -4.23
N LYS A 18 33.40 -8.40 -5.23
CA LYS A 18 33.64 -9.41 -6.27
C LYS A 18 33.81 -8.80 -7.66
N TYR A 19 33.18 -7.66 -7.91
CA TYR A 19 33.10 -7.07 -9.24
C TYR A 19 33.20 -5.54 -9.16
N TYR A 20 33.80 -4.93 -10.18
CA TYR A 20 33.82 -3.49 -10.36
C TYR A 20 33.27 -3.10 -11.73
N ARG A 21 32.36 -2.12 -11.74
CA ARG A 21 31.73 -1.53 -12.91
C ARG A 21 31.40 -0.06 -12.62
N PRO A 22 31.55 0.84 -13.62
CA PRO A 22 31.15 2.24 -13.46
C PRO A 22 29.67 2.37 -13.07
N LYS A 23 29.37 3.29 -12.15
CA LYS A 23 28.01 3.62 -11.67
C LYS A 23 27.26 2.47 -10.97
N MET A 24 27.96 1.44 -10.47
CA MET A 24 27.36 0.33 -9.73
C MET A 24 26.46 0.77 -8.58
N PHE A 25 26.86 1.81 -7.85
CA PHE A 25 26.07 2.34 -6.73
C PHE A 25 24.65 2.72 -7.17
N SER A 26 24.51 3.48 -8.26
CA SER A 26 23.21 3.88 -8.81
C SER A 26 22.44 2.64 -9.29
N GLN A 27 23.08 1.78 -10.07
CA GLN A 27 22.40 0.61 -10.65
C GLN A 27 21.86 -0.34 -9.59
N ILE A 28 22.63 -0.59 -8.53
CA ILE A 28 22.21 -1.46 -7.41
C ILE A 28 21.10 -0.77 -6.63
N ARG A 29 21.17 0.55 -6.43
CA ARG A 29 20.12 1.32 -5.75
C ARG A 29 18.82 1.24 -6.52
N ASP A 30 18.87 1.49 -7.82
CA ASP A 30 17.70 1.48 -8.71
C ASP A 30 17.08 0.07 -8.76
N TYR A 31 17.90 -0.98 -8.77
CA TYR A 31 17.42 -2.36 -8.69
C TYR A 31 16.68 -2.64 -7.37
N VAL A 32 17.28 -2.30 -6.22
CA VAL A 32 16.68 -2.55 -4.90
C VAL A 32 15.42 -1.72 -4.70
N GLN A 33 15.37 -0.48 -5.21
CA GLN A 33 14.19 0.39 -5.14
C GLN A 33 13.00 -0.12 -5.96
N ASN A 34 13.26 -0.69 -7.14
CA ASN A 34 12.20 -1.19 -8.03
C ASN A 34 11.85 -2.67 -7.78
N CYS A 35 12.62 -3.39 -6.97
CA CYS A 35 12.38 -4.79 -6.68
C CYS A 35 11.24 -4.96 -5.65
N GLY A 36 10.08 -5.44 -6.10
CA GLY A 36 8.90 -5.63 -5.24
C GLY A 36 9.14 -6.53 -4.03
N SER A 37 9.96 -7.59 -4.17
CA SER A 37 10.27 -8.48 -3.05
C SER A 37 11.18 -7.83 -1.99
N CYS A 38 12.13 -6.99 -2.41
CA CYS A 38 12.95 -6.19 -1.49
C CYS A 38 12.14 -5.12 -0.77
N GLN A 39 11.18 -4.48 -1.47
CA GLN A 39 10.31 -3.47 -0.86
C GLN A 39 9.33 -4.07 0.15
N GLN A 40 8.75 -5.24 -0.15
CA GLN A 40 7.83 -5.92 0.76
C GLN A 40 8.52 -6.48 2.02
N ALA A 41 9.74 -6.97 1.89
CA ALA A 41 10.51 -7.50 3.03
C ALA A 41 11.02 -6.40 3.98
N LYS A 42 11.13 -5.16 3.49
CA LYS A 42 11.56 -4.02 4.30
C LYS A 42 10.41 -3.57 5.20
N GLN A 43 10.70 -3.41 6.48
CA GLN A 43 9.80 -2.73 7.40
C GLN A 43 9.56 -1.29 6.92
N PRO A 44 8.30 -0.81 6.94
CA PRO A 44 8.01 0.57 6.57
C PRO A 44 8.76 1.52 7.51
N SER A 45 9.53 2.45 6.95
CA SER A 45 10.27 3.46 7.72
C SER A 45 9.41 4.63 8.16
N HIS A 46 8.19 4.73 7.62
CA HIS A 46 7.26 5.79 7.99
C HIS A 46 6.71 5.55 9.39
N SER A 47 6.85 6.55 10.26
CA SER A 47 6.17 6.57 11.55
C SER A 47 4.68 6.29 11.34
N ALA A 48 4.09 5.52 12.25
CA ALA A 48 2.65 5.39 12.33
C ALA A 48 2.03 6.80 12.33
N LYS A 49 0.95 6.97 11.56
CA LYS A 49 0.19 8.22 11.56
C LYS A 49 -0.24 8.54 12.99
N ALA A 50 -0.24 9.83 13.34
CA ALA A 50 -0.71 10.27 14.64
C ALA A 50 -2.11 9.71 14.93
N PRO A 51 -2.39 9.31 16.20
CA PRO A 51 -3.70 8.80 16.56
C PRO A 51 -4.77 9.84 16.25
N LEU A 52 -5.87 9.39 15.65
CA LEU A 52 -7.02 10.24 15.37
C LEU A 52 -7.78 10.47 16.68
N TYR A 53 -8.12 11.73 16.97
CA TYR A 53 -8.99 12.09 18.09
C TYR A 53 -10.45 12.15 17.62
N PRO A 54 -11.40 11.68 18.44
CA PRO A 54 -12.81 11.83 18.14
C PRO A 54 -13.20 13.32 18.13
N LEU A 55 -14.20 13.65 17.31
CA LEU A 55 -14.78 15.00 17.27
C LEU A 55 -15.58 15.26 18.56
N PRO A 56 -15.63 16.51 19.05
CA PRO A 56 -16.31 16.85 20.29
C PRO A 56 -17.83 16.60 20.20
N SER A 57 -18.45 16.27 21.35
CA SER A 57 -19.91 16.20 21.44
C SER A 57 -20.48 17.61 21.42
N VAL A 58 -21.16 17.95 20.34
CA VAL A 58 -21.80 19.24 20.12
C VAL A 58 -23.32 19.15 20.31
N SER A 59 -23.99 20.29 20.40
CA SER A 59 -25.44 20.35 20.53
C SER A 59 -26.17 19.84 19.28
N THR A 60 -27.49 19.66 19.37
CA THR A 60 -28.30 19.09 18.27
C THR A 60 -28.11 19.90 16.98
N CYS A 61 -27.79 19.21 15.88
CA CYS A 61 -27.57 19.77 14.54
C CYS A 61 -26.35 20.69 14.34
N GLU A 62 -25.40 20.73 15.28
CA GLU A 62 -24.20 21.58 15.19
C GLU A 62 -23.09 20.95 14.32
N LEU A 63 -23.03 19.62 14.22
CA LEU A 63 -22.05 18.89 13.41
C LEU A 63 -22.70 17.78 12.59
N TRP A 64 -22.42 17.77 11.28
CA TRP A 64 -22.98 16.82 10.33
C TRP A 64 -21.88 16.00 9.68
N HIS A 65 -21.87 14.70 9.95
CA HIS A 65 -21.01 13.75 9.25
C HIS A 65 -21.77 13.18 8.07
N LYS A 66 -21.23 13.36 6.87
CA LYS A 66 -21.78 12.78 5.63
C LYS A 66 -20.70 11.91 5.01
N ASP A 67 -21.08 10.74 4.55
CA ASP A 67 -20.19 9.83 3.84
C ASP A 67 -20.87 9.34 2.55
N ILE A 68 -20.07 8.99 1.56
CA ILE A 68 -20.52 8.46 0.28
C ILE A 68 -20.38 6.95 0.32
N LEU A 69 -21.51 6.25 0.32
CA LEU A 69 -21.53 4.80 0.27
C LEU A 69 -21.67 4.35 -1.19
N GLY A 70 -20.73 3.56 -1.71
CA GLY A 70 -20.83 3.02 -3.07
C GLY A 70 -19.64 2.18 -3.51
N PRO A 71 -19.80 1.37 -4.59
CA PRO A 71 -20.99 1.27 -5.44
C PRO A 71 -22.10 0.41 -4.82
N VAL A 72 -23.35 0.91 -4.85
CA VAL A 72 -24.53 0.17 -4.41
C VAL A 72 -25.32 -0.34 -5.61
N THR A 73 -25.91 -1.53 -5.48
CA THR A 73 -26.80 -2.07 -6.50
C THR A 73 -27.93 -1.09 -6.77
N THR A 74 -28.21 -0.83 -8.04
CA THR A 74 -29.31 0.08 -8.37
C THR A 74 -30.64 -0.52 -7.92
N THR A 75 -31.61 0.34 -7.60
CA THR A 75 -32.96 -0.11 -7.20
C THR A 75 -33.57 -1.02 -8.28
N ARG A 76 -33.30 -0.74 -9.56
CA ARG A 76 -33.77 -1.53 -10.70
C ARG A 76 -33.18 -2.94 -10.70
N GLU A 77 -31.86 -3.07 -10.53
CA GLU A 77 -31.20 -4.37 -10.41
C GLU A 77 -31.65 -5.16 -9.19
N LYS A 78 -31.91 -4.48 -8.06
CA LYS A 78 -32.41 -5.12 -6.85
C LYS A 78 -33.84 -5.65 -7.04
N LEU A 79 -34.69 -4.94 -7.79
CA LEU A 79 -36.04 -5.39 -8.13
C LEU A 79 -36.00 -6.55 -9.14
N ALA A 80 -35.15 -6.49 -10.16
CA ALA A 80 -34.98 -7.58 -11.13
C ALA A 80 -34.50 -8.89 -10.47
N ARG A 81 -33.66 -8.81 -9.40
CA ARG A 81 -33.24 -9.98 -8.61
C ARG A 81 -34.33 -10.56 -7.71
N ARG A 82 -35.44 -9.84 -7.48
CA ARG A 82 -36.54 -10.28 -6.60
C ARG A 82 -37.64 -11.01 -7.36
N GLU A 83 -37.66 -10.92 -8.68
CA GLU A 83 -38.66 -11.63 -9.49
C GLU A 83 -38.27 -13.12 -9.59
N PRO A 84 -39.19 -14.06 -9.33
CA PRO A 84 -38.91 -15.49 -9.45
C PRO A 84 -38.66 -15.85 -10.92
N PRO A 85 -37.77 -16.80 -11.22
CA PRO A 85 -37.51 -17.22 -12.60
C PRO A 85 -38.81 -17.75 -13.21
N THR A 86 -39.22 -17.14 -14.33
CA THR A 86 -40.31 -17.62 -15.16
C THR A 86 -39.95 -19.01 -15.69
N VAL A 87 -40.67 -20.01 -15.19
CA VAL A 87 -40.68 -21.41 -15.67
C VAL A 87 -41.36 -21.46 -17.04
#